data_AF-A0A7D8V1C4-F1
#
_entry.id   AF-A0A7D8V1C4-F1
#
_cell.length_a   1.000
_cell.length_b   1.000
_cell.length_c   1.000
_cell.angle_alpha   90.00
_cell.angle_beta   90.00
_cell.angle_gamma   90.00
#
_symmetry.space_group_name_H-M   'P 1'
#
loop_
_entity.id
_entity.type
_entity.pdbx_description
1 polymer ?
#
loop_
_entity_poly.entity_id
_entity_poly.type
_entity_poly.pdbx_seq_one_letter_code
_entity_poly.pdbx_strand_id
1 'polypeptide(L)'
;MRSGQPFNVAAIGGSVSKGHTLRDAREETCKFNLHRRIFDHLDAKFPGKGEPYIAKQSTESKKDEGRNGFINGAQGGTGSDYFSMCFQEHIPTDVDLVIVELAINDQNYPMFQKPFELLLRGLQDLPSQPAVIYVQVLALPLHALVSGAVPQTAIAQYMDVPTLSLQHAVLPQILRDEAFSQRVFATKNDGEIDARHISRWGHEKMGDLVSAYLDSQLCEMDRLEAAEKKRTGKASIDIDSLYALNPLPRVRFALLVCACTYTPQLLSSDTWDPTRVIPPLKPMCASMNSKNKPAPVKNDGWSEWAWKDKVSGVEGASRSTADGPELHGHQDTRCDHLVRDPHRPRPRAALLPPLVGVSPWCAQVLARRRRGRGRHDRGLLGPEVQHRAAVRRGQGRDPGQAHAQLQVLGQERQPRKRRRVPHHLHHEHLDTTI
;
A
#
# COMPACT_ATOMS: atom_id res chain seq x y z
N MET A 1 -13.02 -20.89 1.15
CA MET A 1 -14.21 -20.02 1.37
C MET A 1 -15.49 -20.64 0.80
N ARG A 2 -15.65 -20.83 -0.53
CA ARG A 2 -16.87 -21.43 -1.13
C ARG A 2 -17.25 -22.82 -0.59
N SER A 3 -16.27 -23.61 -0.15
CA SER A 3 -16.46 -24.91 0.48
C SER A 3 -17.05 -24.86 1.90
N GLY A 4 -17.35 -23.67 2.43
CA GLY A 4 -17.86 -23.48 3.80
C GLY A 4 -16.80 -23.65 4.89
N GLN A 5 -15.53 -23.81 4.52
CA GLN A 5 -14.43 -23.82 5.47
C GLN A 5 -14.19 -22.41 6.03
N PRO A 6 -13.99 -22.27 7.35
CA PRO A 6 -13.72 -20.98 7.97
C PRO A 6 -12.39 -20.42 7.47
N PHE A 7 -12.25 -19.09 7.48
CA PHE A 7 -11.04 -18.44 7.02
C PHE A 7 -10.62 -17.27 7.92
N ASN A 8 -9.33 -16.98 7.91
CA ASN A 8 -8.71 -15.84 8.58
C ASN A 8 -8.16 -14.84 7.56
N VAL A 9 -8.53 -13.57 7.73
CA VAL A 9 -7.92 -12.43 7.03
C VAL A 9 -7.09 -11.64 8.04
N ALA A 10 -5.83 -11.39 7.70
CA ALA A 10 -4.96 -10.55 8.51
C ALA A 10 -4.49 -9.31 7.76
N ALA A 11 -4.23 -8.24 8.51
CA ALA A 11 -3.64 -7.02 7.99
C ALA A 11 -2.24 -6.82 8.58
N ILE A 12 -1.27 -6.53 7.72
CA ILE A 12 0.07 -6.05 8.09
C ILE A 12 0.23 -4.65 7.53
N GLY A 13 0.57 -3.69 8.37
CA GLY A 13 0.79 -2.35 7.89
C GLY A 13 1.08 -1.32 8.97
N GLY A 14 1.15 -0.07 8.55
CA GLY A 14 1.48 1.08 9.39
C GLY A 14 0.31 1.65 10.19
N SER A 15 0.41 2.95 10.50
CA SER A 15 -0.62 3.68 11.26
C SER A 15 -1.95 3.78 10.51
N VAL A 16 -1.93 3.91 9.19
CA VAL A 16 -3.16 3.88 8.38
C VAL A 16 -3.84 2.53 8.52
N SER A 17 -3.13 1.43 8.29
CA SER A 17 -3.67 0.07 8.48
C SER A 17 -4.19 -0.20 9.89
N LYS A 18 -3.53 0.37 10.89
CA LYS A 18 -3.99 0.34 12.29
C LYS A 18 -5.34 1.05 12.48
N GLY A 19 -5.71 1.97 11.59
CA GLY A 19 -6.95 2.73 11.65
C GLY A 19 -6.78 4.11 12.27
N HIS A 20 -5.55 4.65 12.29
CA HIS A 20 -5.30 5.99 12.77
C HIS A 20 -6.28 6.96 12.11
N THR A 21 -6.87 7.86 12.89
CA THR A 21 -7.91 8.84 12.51
C THR A 21 -9.35 8.33 12.46
N LEU A 22 -9.59 7.02 12.60
CA LEU A 22 -10.93 6.47 12.77
C LEU A 22 -11.35 6.63 14.24
N ARG A 23 -12.15 7.66 14.52
CA ARG A 23 -12.53 8.09 15.88
C ARG A 23 -13.62 7.22 16.53
N ASP A 24 -14.25 6.33 15.76
CA ASP A 24 -15.37 5.50 16.20
C ASP A 24 -14.88 4.07 16.52
N ALA A 25 -14.85 3.69 17.81
CA ALA A 25 -14.31 2.43 18.34
C ALA A 25 -12.78 2.28 18.25
N ARG A 26 -12.22 1.29 18.95
CA ARG A 26 -10.77 0.99 18.94
C ARG A 26 -10.30 0.90 17.48
N GLU A 27 -9.41 1.81 17.09
CA GLU A 27 -8.98 2.09 15.70
C GLU A 27 -8.78 0.82 14.86
N GLU A 28 -8.24 -0.23 15.48
CA GLU A 28 -7.84 -1.48 14.84
C GLU A 28 -9.02 -2.40 14.47
N THR A 29 -10.12 -2.28 15.22
CA THR A 29 -11.34 -3.10 15.06
C THR A 29 -12.51 -2.31 14.47
N CYS A 30 -12.27 -1.04 14.13
CA CYS A 30 -13.28 -0.16 13.57
C CYS A 30 -13.84 -0.73 12.25
N LYS A 31 -15.16 -0.81 12.13
CA LYS A 31 -15.86 -1.25 10.89
C LYS A 31 -15.58 -0.38 9.66
N PHE A 32 -15.06 0.82 9.86
CA PHE A 32 -14.66 1.72 8.79
C PHE A 32 -13.21 1.53 8.36
N ASN A 33 -12.41 0.76 9.11
CA ASN A 33 -11.04 0.43 8.73
C ASN A 33 -11.04 -0.30 7.39
N LEU A 34 -10.09 0.05 6.52
CA LEU A 34 -10.05 -0.46 5.15
C LEU A 34 -9.95 -1.98 5.11
N HIS A 35 -9.12 -2.56 5.99
CA HIS A 35 -8.91 -4.00 6.09
C HIS A 35 -10.14 -4.69 6.66
N ARG A 36 -10.77 -4.04 7.65
CA ARG A 36 -12.00 -4.53 8.25
C ARG A 36 -13.14 -4.61 7.23
N ARG A 37 -13.29 -3.59 6.39
CA ARG A 37 -14.29 -3.56 5.31
C ARG A 37 -14.09 -4.70 4.30
N ILE A 38 -12.84 -5.01 3.97
CA ILE A 38 -12.51 -6.13 3.07
C ILE A 38 -12.92 -7.46 3.70
N PHE A 39 -12.61 -7.65 4.98
CA PHE A 39 -13.06 -8.83 5.72
C PHE A 39 -14.59 -8.92 5.77
N ASP A 40 -15.29 -7.83 6.14
CA ASP A 40 -16.75 -7.82 6.25
C ASP A 40 -17.41 -8.14 4.89
N HIS A 41 -16.83 -7.68 3.78
CA HIS A 41 -17.28 -8.03 2.43
C HIS A 41 -17.14 -9.52 2.12
N LEU A 42 -16.01 -10.13 2.51
CA LEU A 42 -15.78 -11.57 2.34
C LEU A 42 -16.67 -12.41 3.25
N ASP A 43 -16.82 -12.02 4.52
CA ASP A 43 -17.65 -12.70 5.52
C ASP A 43 -19.14 -12.66 5.13
N ALA A 44 -19.61 -11.53 4.60
CA ALA A 44 -20.97 -11.42 4.07
C ALA A 44 -21.23 -12.35 2.87
N LYS A 45 -20.21 -12.63 2.05
CA LYS A 45 -20.33 -13.54 0.89
C LYS A 45 -20.15 -15.00 1.27
N PHE A 46 -19.30 -15.29 2.26
CA PHE A 46 -18.93 -16.62 2.70
C PHE A 46 -19.04 -16.73 4.22
N PRO A 47 -20.27 -16.66 4.77
CA PRO A 47 -20.46 -16.62 6.21
C PRO A 47 -19.95 -17.89 6.88
N GLY A 48 -19.24 -17.70 7.99
CA GLY A 48 -18.78 -18.78 8.87
C GLY A 48 -19.88 -19.26 9.81
N LYS A 49 -19.51 -20.15 10.75
CA LYS A 49 -20.41 -20.56 11.83
C LYS A 49 -20.41 -19.50 12.93
N GLY A 50 -21.54 -18.84 13.14
CA GLY A 50 -21.70 -17.83 14.20
C GLY A 50 -21.01 -16.51 13.89
N GLU A 51 -20.90 -15.65 14.91
CA GLU A 51 -20.33 -14.31 14.77
C GLU A 51 -18.83 -14.37 14.44
N PRO A 52 -18.33 -13.50 13.53
CA PRO A 52 -16.92 -13.48 13.19
C PRO A 52 -16.04 -13.15 14.41
N TYR A 53 -14.81 -13.65 14.42
CA TYR A 53 -13.81 -13.36 15.45
C TYR A 53 -12.95 -12.15 15.06
N ILE A 54 -12.96 -11.09 15.87
CA ILE A 54 -12.32 -9.81 15.54
C ILE A 54 -11.23 -9.53 16.56
N ALA A 55 -9.97 -9.54 16.12
CA ALA A 55 -8.82 -9.39 17.00
C ALA A 55 -7.90 -8.24 16.58
N LYS A 56 -7.26 -7.64 17.59
CA LYS A 56 -6.14 -6.71 17.44
C LYS A 56 -4.86 -7.47 17.78
N GLN A 57 -3.83 -7.34 16.95
CA GLN A 57 -2.46 -7.81 17.22
C GLN A 57 -2.45 -9.14 17.99
N SER A 58 -2.98 -10.18 17.35
CA SER A 58 -3.20 -11.48 17.98
C SER A 58 -2.66 -12.58 17.08
N THR A 59 -2.02 -13.55 17.71
CA THR A 59 -1.60 -14.80 17.07
C THR A 59 -2.66 -15.89 17.21
N GLU A 60 -3.87 -15.54 17.67
CA GLU A 60 -4.97 -16.49 17.88
C GLU A 60 -5.90 -16.54 16.66
N SER A 61 -6.38 -17.75 16.40
CA SER A 61 -7.35 -18.07 15.35
C SER A 61 -8.54 -18.78 15.97
N LYS A 62 -9.73 -18.54 15.43
CA LYS A 62 -10.97 -19.24 15.81
C LYS A 62 -11.50 -20.14 14.68
N LYS A 63 -10.63 -20.53 13.74
CA LYS A 63 -10.99 -21.46 12.66
C LYS A 63 -11.45 -22.82 13.19
N ASP A 64 -10.85 -23.32 14.27
CA ASP A 64 -11.27 -24.59 14.91
C ASP A 64 -12.70 -24.52 15.49
N GLU A 65 -13.20 -23.33 15.81
CA GLU A 65 -14.60 -23.10 16.21
C GLU A 65 -15.55 -22.96 15.00
N GLY A 66 -15.02 -23.05 13.77
CA GLY A 66 -15.79 -22.84 12.54
C GLY A 66 -16.06 -21.37 12.20
N ARG A 67 -15.40 -20.43 12.88
CA ARG A 67 -15.64 -18.99 12.74
C ARG A 67 -14.65 -18.35 11.77
N ASN A 68 -15.13 -17.39 10.99
CA ASN A 68 -14.25 -16.52 10.20
C ASN A 68 -13.56 -15.51 11.10
N GLY A 69 -12.29 -15.20 10.84
CA GLY A 69 -11.47 -14.32 11.66
C GLY A 69 -10.92 -13.11 10.93
N PHE A 70 -10.92 -11.95 11.59
CA PHE A 70 -10.18 -10.76 11.18
C PHE A 70 -9.14 -10.41 12.23
N ILE A 71 -7.87 -10.32 11.82
CA ILE A 71 -6.76 -9.96 12.69
C ILE A 71 -6.08 -8.70 12.15
N ASN A 72 -6.21 -7.59 12.86
CA ASN A 72 -5.46 -6.39 12.53
C ASN A 72 -4.09 -6.42 13.24
N GLY A 73 -3.08 -6.95 12.53
CA GLY A 73 -1.69 -7.01 12.95
C GLY A 73 -0.89 -5.74 12.62
N ALA A 74 -1.56 -4.64 12.26
CA ALA A 74 -0.87 -3.41 11.94
C ALA A 74 -0.25 -2.73 13.17
N GLN A 75 0.87 -2.07 12.97
CA GLN A 75 1.61 -1.36 13.99
C GLN A 75 1.97 0.04 13.49
N GLY A 76 1.57 1.05 14.26
CA GLY A 76 1.77 2.44 13.87
C GLY A 76 3.25 2.82 13.86
N GLY A 77 3.69 3.45 12.78
CA GLY A 77 5.06 3.98 12.63
C GLY A 77 6.12 2.94 12.27
N THR A 78 5.74 1.73 11.87
CA THR A 78 6.67 0.66 11.47
C THR A 78 6.59 0.36 9.98
N GLY A 79 7.73 0.03 9.37
CA GLY A 79 7.85 -0.34 7.96
C GLY A 79 8.12 -1.84 7.76
N SER A 80 8.49 -2.20 6.54
CA SER A 80 8.88 -3.57 6.19
C SER A 80 10.18 -4.02 6.86
N ASP A 81 11.04 -3.07 7.24
CA ASP A 81 12.23 -3.29 8.06
C ASP A 81 11.90 -4.02 9.38
N TYR A 82 10.82 -3.60 10.04
CA TYR A 82 10.29 -4.26 11.22
C TYR A 82 9.53 -5.55 10.86
N PHE A 83 8.56 -5.48 9.96
CA PHE A 83 7.66 -6.60 9.72
C PHE A 83 8.35 -7.79 9.07
N SER A 84 9.40 -7.60 8.28
CA SER A 84 10.19 -8.71 7.70
C SER A 84 10.77 -9.66 8.75
N MET A 85 10.93 -9.19 9.99
CA MET A 85 11.41 -9.98 11.13
C MET A 85 10.33 -10.30 12.15
N CYS A 86 9.31 -9.45 12.28
CA CYS A 86 8.38 -9.52 13.41
C CYS A 86 6.93 -9.86 13.04
N PHE A 87 6.57 -10.08 11.77
CA PHE A 87 5.15 -10.28 11.40
C PHE A 87 4.46 -11.44 12.15
N GLN A 88 5.20 -12.50 12.52
CA GLN A 88 4.63 -13.64 13.25
C GLN A 88 4.20 -13.31 14.68
N GLU A 89 4.63 -12.18 15.24
CA GLU A 89 4.12 -11.67 16.52
C GLU A 89 2.75 -10.97 16.36
N HIS A 90 2.34 -10.66 15.12
CA HIS A 90 1.16 -9.82 14.84
C HIS A 90 -0.01 -10.59 14.23
N ILE A 91 0.26 -11.73 13.59
CA ILE A 91 -0.73 -12.52 12.86
C ILE A 91 -0.55 -14.02 13.13
N PRO A 92 -1.61 -14.83 13.08
CA PRO A 92 -1.50 -16.27 13.28
C PRO A 92 -0.87 -16.98 12.07
N THR A 93 -0.35 -18.18 12.28
CA THR A 93 0.30 -18.98 11.22
C THR A 93 -0.68 -19.72 10.30
N ASP A 94 -1.96 -19.76 10.65
CA ASP A 94 -3.04 -20.43 9.92
C ASP A 94 -3.92 -19.43 9.12
N VAL A 95 -3.39 -18.24 8.85
CA VAL A 95 -4.04 -17.17 8.07
C VAL A 95 -4.22 -17.59 6.60
N ASP A 96 -5.33 -17.22 5.99
CA ASP A 96 -5.64 -17.59 4.59
C ASP A 96 -5.42 -16.43 3.61
N LEU A 97 -5.58 -15.18 4.09
CA LEU A 97 -5.36 -13.96 3.31
C LEU A 97 -4.63 -12.91 4.16
N VAL A 98 -3.54 -12.36 3.64
CA VAL A 98 -2.80 -11.25 4.26
C VAL A 98 -2.85 -10.02 3.36
N ILE A 99 -3.34 -8.91 3.91
CA ILE A 99 -3.36 -7.61 3.22
C ILE A 99 -2.21 -6.79 3.75
N VAL A 100 -1.28 -6.42 2.88
CA VAL A 100 -0.05 -5.67 3.22
C VAL A 100 -0.17 -4.23 2.76
N GLU A 101 0.11 -3.28 3.65
CA GLU A 101 0.10 -1.84 3.34
C GLU A 101 1.24 -1.13 4.09
N LEU A 102 2.29 -0.78 3.37
CA LEU A 102 3.49 -0.15 3.94
C LEU A 102 4.02 1.00 3.05
N ALA A 103 3.21 1.46 2.09
CA ALA A 103 3.65 2.35 1.03
C ALA A 103 4.07 3.73 1.54
N ILE A 104 3.52 4.20 2.65
CA ILE A 104 3.87 5.50 3.25
C ILE A 104 4.86 5.38 4.42
N ASN A 105 5.01 4.16 4.98
CA ASN A 105 5.94 3.88 6.06
C ASN A 105 7.34 3.60 5.51
N ASP A 106 7.41 2.78 4.47
CA ASP A 106 8.59 2.65 3.64
C ASP A 106 8.62 3.87 2.73
N GLN A 107 9.53 4.79 2.99
CA GLN A 107 9.78 5.88 2.05
C GLN A 107 10.48 5.32 0.80
N ASN A 108 10.65 6.13 -0.25
CA ASN A 108 11.34 5.72 -1.47
C ASN A 108 12.87 5.64 -1.29
N TYR A 109 13.32 4.82 -0.33
CA TYR A 109 14.73 4.55 -0.07
C TYR A 109 15.06 3.10 -0.44
N PRO A 110 16.19 2.84 -1.13
CA PRO A 110 16.60 1.48 -1.51
C PRO A 110 16.69 0.50 -0.33
N MET A 111 16.96 0.99 0.88
CA MET A 111 17.06 0.17 2.09
C MET A 111 15.76 -0.59 2.42
N PHE A 112 14.59 -0.12 1.96
CA PHE A 112 13.30 -0.78 2.21
C PHE A 112 12.95 -1.87 1.19
N GLN A 113 13.66 -1.96 0.06
CA GLN A 113 13.39 -2.97 -0.97
C GLN A 113 13.61 -4.39 -0.45
N LYS A 114 14.76 -4.62 0.19
CA LYS A 114 15.13 -5.93 0.71
C LYS A 114 14.18 -6.37 1.84
N PRO A 115 13.90 -5.57 2.87
CA PRO A 115 12.93 -5.96 3.89
C PRO A 115 11.52 -6.22 3.34
N PHE A 116 11.06 -5.43 2.37
CA PHE A 116 9.76 -5.69 1.75
C PHE A 116 9.73 -7.03 0.98
N GLU A 117 10.77 -7.35 0.20
CA GLU A 117 10.90 -8.67 -0.44
C GLU A 117 10.92 -9.81 0.60
N LEU A 118 11.69 -9.64 1.68
CA LEU A 118 11.76 -10.63 2.76
C LEU A 118 10.42 -10.81 3.47
N LEU A 119 9.66 -9.74 3.68
CA LEU A 119 8.32 -9.81 4.25
C LEU A 119 7.39 -10.65 3.37
N LEU A 120 7.29 -10.36 2.07
CA LEU A 120 6.41 -11.12 1.16
C LEU A 120 6.80 -12.61 1.10
N ARG A 121 8.10 -12.90 1.05
CA ARG A 121 8.60 -14.28 1.11
C ARG A 121 8.24 -14.97 2.42
N GLY A 122 8.44 -14.30 3.55
CA GLY A 122 8.11 -14.84 4.86
C GLY A 122 6.62 -15.15 5.02
N LEU A 123 5.74 -14.30 4.46
CA LEU A 123 4.31 -14.56 4.44
C LEU A 123 3.98 -15.79 3.58
N GLN A 124 4.57 -15.92 2.39
CA GLN A 124 4.39 -17.08 1.51
C GLN A 124 4.99 -18.38 2.09
N ASP A 125 5.98 -18.27 2.97
CA ASP A 125 6.62 -19.40 3.67
C ASP A 125 5.80 -19.89 4.89
N LEU A 126 4.69 -19.23 5.25
CA LEU A 126 3.81 -19.70 6.32
C LEU A 126 3.20 -21.06 5.96
N PRO A 127 2.93 -21.93 6.97
CA PRO A 127 2.37 -23.26 6.72
C PRO A 127 1.04 -23.25 5.96
N SER A 128 0.21 -22.21 6.15
CA SER A 128 -1.06 -22.04 5.46
C SER A 128 -0.94 -21.56 4.02
N GLN A 129 0.26 -21.14 3.56
CA GLN A 129 0.50 -20.56 2.24
C GLN A 129 -0.53 -19.48 1.88
N PRO A 130 -0.66 -18.41 2.69
CA PRO A 130 -1.73 -17.45 2.53
C PRO A 130 -1.67 -16.75 1.17
N ALA A 131 -2.84 -16.41 0.64
CA ALA A 131 -2.94 -15.41 -0.40
C ALA A 131 -2.43 -14.06 0.15
N VAL A 132 -1.73 -13.28 -0.67
CA VAL A 132 -1.23 -11.96 -0.28
C VAL A 132 -1.78 -10.92 -1.26
N ILE A 133 -2.32 -9.82 -0.74
CA ILE A 133 -2.68 -8.64 -1.54
C ILE A 133 -1.89 -7.46 -1.01
N TYR A 134 -1.20 -6.76 -1.91
CA TYR A 134 -0.49 -5.54 -1.57
C TYR A 134 -1.35 -4.32 -1.92
N VAL A 135 -1.54 -3.43 -0.96
CA VAL A 135 -2.33 -2.21 -1.12
C VAL A 135 -1.49 -0.97 -0.84
N GLN A 136 -1.76 0.10 -1.59
CA GLN A 136 -1.01 1.35 -1.49
C GLN A 136 -1.95 2.49 -1.16
N VAL A 137 -1.70 3.11 -0.01
CA VAL A 137 -2.22 4.43 0.32
C VAL A 137 -1.18 5.48 -0.03
N LEU A 138 -1.56 6.75 0.07
CA LEU A 138 -0.71 7.88 -0.25
C LEU A 138 -0.57 8.82 0.94
N ALA A 139 0.51 9.59 0.94
CA ALA A 139 0.75 10.70 1.85
C ALA A 139 1.37 11.86 1.06
N LEU A 140 0.93 13.10 1.32
CA LEU A 140 1.51 14.30 0.69
C LEU A 140 2.74 14.90 1.41
N PRO A 141 2.87 14.85 2.76
CA PRO A 141 3.98 15.48 3.47
C PRO A 141 5.21 14.55 3.52
N LEU A 142 5.58 13.99 2.37
CA LEU A 142 6.79 13.21 2.17
C LEU A 142 7.74 13.99 1.25
N HIS A 143 9.04 13.65 1.28
CA HIS A 143 10.06 14.29 0.45
C HIS A 143 9.76 14.22 -1.06
N ALA A 144 8.89 13.29 -1.49
CA ALA A 144 8.37 13.18 -2.83
C ALA A 144 6.91 12.68 -2.81
N LEU A 145 6.14 13.03 -3.85
CA LEU A 145 4.84 12.39 -4.14
C LEU A 145 4.98 10.88 -4.40
N VAL A 146 6.19 10.45 -4.73
CA VAL A 146 6.58 9.04 -4.84
C VAL A 146 7.02 8.55 -3.46
N SER A 147 6.24 7.66 -2.87
CA SER A 147 6.57 6.97 -1.62
C SER A 147 7.21 5.59 -1.91
N GLY A 148 7.29 4.70 -0.92
CA GLY A 148 7.74 3.32 -1.11
C GLY A 148 6.88 2.51 -2.09
N ALA A 149 5.70 3.01 -2.47
CA ALA A 149 4.83 2.40 -3.46
C ALA A 149 5.56 2.00 -4.75
N VAL A 150 6.45 2.85 -5.28
CA VAL A 150 7.15 2.57 -6.55
C VAL A 150 8.08 1.35 -6.46
N PRO A 151 9.10 1.33 -5.56
CA PRO A 151 9.95 0.15 -5.43
C PRO A 151 9.18 -1.09 -4.97
N GLN A 152 8.20 -0.94 -4.07
CA GLN A 152 7.39 -2.06 -3.59
C GLN A 152 6.50 -2.65 -4.69
N THR A 153 5.97 -1.85 -5.62
CA THR A 153 5.21 -2.35 -6.78
C THR A 153 6.04 -3.28 -7.63
N ALA A 154 7.30 -2.91 -7.91
CA ALA A 154 8.17 -3.72 -8.75
C ALA A 154 8.48 -5.08 -8.09
N ILE A 155 8.70 -5.09 -6.78
CA ILE A 155 8.88 -6.32 -5.99
C ILE A 155 7.60 -7.15 -5.98
N ALA A 156 6.43 -6.53 -5.73
CA ALA A 156 5.15 -7.23 -5.70
C ALA A 156 4.84 -7.88 -7.06
N GLN A 157 5.07 -7.18 -8.16
CA GLN A 157 4.92 -7.73 -9.52
C GLN A 157 5.86 -8.91 -9.78
N TYR A 158 7.12 -8.80 -9.34
CA TYR A 158 8.07 -9.90 -9.44
C TYR A 158 7.65 -11.13 -8.63
N MET A 159 7.01 -10.91 -7.48
CA MET A 159 6.50 -11.95 -6.59
C MET A 159 5.07 -12.40 -6.95
N ASP A 160 4.54 -12.00 -8.12
CA ASP A 160 3.17 -12.24 -8.59
C ASP A 160 2.09 -11.89 -7.55
N VAL A 161 2.31 -10.81 -6.79
CA VAL A 161 1.40 -10.32 -5.77
C VAL A 161 0.51 -9.21 -6.36
N PRO A 162 -0.84 -9.38 -6.34
CA PRO A 162 -1.74 -8.35 -6.82
C PRO A 162 -1.59 -7.05 -6.03
N THR A 163 -1.48 -5.94 -6.76
CA THR A 163 -1.20 -4.61 -6.22
C THR A 163 -2.31 -3.64 -6.56
N LEU A 164 -2.94 -3.05 -5.53
CA LEU A 164 -4.05 -2.10 -5.67
C LEU A 164 -3.67 -0.75 -5.05
N SER A 165 -3.89 0.34 -5.77
CA SER A 165 -3.38 1.66 -5.37
C SER A 165 -4.46 2.71 -5.28
N LEU A 166 -4.74 3.19 -4.06
CA LEU A 166 -5.56 4.37 -3.85
C LEU A 166 -4.87 5.60 -4.45
N GLN A 167 -3.53 5.66 -4.39
CA GLN A 167 -2.75 6.76 -4.94
C GLN A 167 -3.10 7.02 -6.40
N HIS A 168 -3.11 5.98 -7.24
CA HIS A 168 -3.44 6.14 -8.66
C HIS A 168 -4.88 6.61 -8.90
N ALA A 169 -5.82 6.25 -8.02
CA ALA A 169 -7.22 6.63 -8.15
C ALA A 169 -7.49 8.10 -7.76
N VAL A 170 -6.82 8.59 -6.70
CA VAL A 170 -7.15 9.88 -6.08
C VAL A 170 -6.15 10.99 -6.40
N LEU A 171 -4.88 10.68 -6.66
CA LEU A 171 -3.84 11.68 -6.86
C LEU A 171 -4.14 12.64 -8.03
N PRO A 172 -4.61 12.19 -9.21
CA PRO A 172 -4.98 13.12 -10.29
C PRO A 172 -6.10 14.09 -9.91
N GLN A 173 -6.99 13.70 -8.98
CA GLN A 173 -8.07 14.57 -8.51
C GLN A 173 -7.55 15.59 -7.51
N ILE A 174 -6.69 15.15 -6.57
CA ILE A 174 -6.00 16.05 -5.62
C ILE A 174 -5.18 17.12 -6.36
N LEU A 175 -4.46 16.75 -7.41
CA LEU A 175 -3.63 17.68 -8.18
C LEU A 175 -4.45 18.69 -9.00
N ARG A 176 -5.73 18.41 -9.26
CA ARG A 176 -6.65 19.32 -9.98
C ARG A 176 -7.45 20.20 -9.04
N ASP A 177 -7.81 19.67 -7.88
CA ASP A 177 -8.64 20.33 -6.88
C ASP A 177 -8.08 20.05 -5.48
N GLU A 178 -7.42 21.06 -4.89
CA GLU A 178 -6.86 20.96 -3.55
C GLU A 178 -7.94 20.69 -2.50
N ALA A 179 -9.18 21.18 -2.69
CA ALA A 179 -10.27 20.94 -1.75
C ALA A 179 -10.64 19.45 -1.69
N PHE A 180 -10.38 18.69 -2.76
CA PHE A 180 -10.55 17.24 -2.76
C PHE A 180 -9.63 16.54 -1.75
N SER A 181 -8.46 17.12 -1.44
CA SER A 181 -7.54 16.55 -0.44
C SER A 181 -8.17 16.45 0.95
N GLN A 182 -9.05 17.39 1.32
CA GLN A 182 -9.79 17.38 2.59
C GLN A 182 -10.74 16.19 2.72
N ARG A 183 -11.18 15.62 1.58
CA ARG A 183 -11.99 14.41 1.56
C ARG A 183 -11.14 13.16 1.69
N VAL A 184 -9.95 13.17 1.07
CA VAL A 184 -9.02 12.03 1.05
C VAL A 184 -8.34 11.83 2.40
N PHE A 185 -7.92 12.92 3.04
CA PHE A 185 -7.13 12.92 4.27
C PHE A 185 -7.92 13.32 5.49
N ALA A 186 -7.48 12.85 6.65
CA ALA A 186 -8.12 13.19 7.90
C ALA A 186 -7.89 14.65 8.28
N THR A 187 -8.78 15.18 9.12
CA THR A 187 -8.63 16.50 9.73
C THR A 187 -8.32 16.33 11.22
N LYS A 188 -7.29 17.02 11.69
CA LYS A 188 -6.92 17.12 13.10
C LYS A 188 -7.94 17.96 13.87
N ASN A 189 -7.80 18.02 15.19
CA ASN A 189 -8.72 18.77 16.05
C ASN A 189 -8.61 20.29 15.90
N ASP A 190 -7.46 20.79 15.46
CA ASP A 190 -7.18 22.19 15.16
C ASP A 190 -7.66 22.63 13.77
N GLY A 191 -8.24 21.71 12.99
CA GLY A 191 -8.70 21.96 11.62
C GLY A 191 -7.63 21.74 10.55
N GLU A 192 -6.38 21.42 10.92
CA GLU A 192 -5.35 21.11 9.94
C GLU A 192 -5.59 19.76 9.26
N ILE A 193 -5.19 19.65 7.98
CA ILE A 193 -5.22 18.40 7.24
C ILE A 193 -4.04 17.53 7.68
N ASP A 194 -4.34 16.33 8.17
CA ASP A 194 -3.35 15.27 8.34
C ASP A 194 -3.14 14.56 7.00
N ALA A 195 -2.31 15.18 6.15
CA ALA A 195 -2.04 14.66 4.81
C ALA A 195 -1.19 13.37 4.79
N ARG A 196 -0.93 12.75 5.95
CA ARG A 196 -0.29 11.43 6.08
C ARG A 196 -1.31 10.32 6.26
N HIS A 197 -2.44 10.60 6.90
CA HIS A 197 -3.44 9.60 7.23
C HIS A 197 -4.73 9.85 6.46
N ILE A 198 -5.17 8.83 5.73
CA ILE A 198 -6.41 8.90 4.97
C ILE A 198 -7.60 9.03 5.92
N SER A 199 -8.62 9.78 5.49
CA SER A 199 -9.86 9.94 6.25
C SER A 199 -10.66 8.63 6.29
N ARG A 200 -11.76 8.63 7.02
CA ARG A 200 -12.79 7.59 6.90
C ARG A 200 -13.22 7.34 5.45
N TRP A 201 -13.38 8.40 4.65
CA TRP A 201 -13.71 8.25 3.23
C TRP A 201 -12.60 7.55 2.45
N GLY A 202 -11.33 7.88 2.72
CA GLY A 202 -10.20 7.20 2.09
C GLY A 202 -10.13 5.72 2.46
N HIS A 203 -10.37 5.39 3.74
CA HIS A 203 -10.48 4.01 4.20
C HIS A 203 -11.61 3.25 3.51
N GLU A 204 -12.80 3.87 3.43
CA GLU A 204 -13.94 3.31 2.72
C GLU A 204 -13.60 3.03 1.25
N LYS A 205 -12.96 3.98 0.56
CA LYS A 205 -12.62 3.80 -0.87
C LYS A 205 -11.51 2.79 -1.13
N MET A 206 -10.51 2.69 -0.25
CA MET A 206 -9.52 1.62 -0.38
C MET A 206 -10.17 0.25 -0.14
N GLY A 207 -11.03 0.12 0.87
CA GLY A 207 -11.78 -1.11 1.14
C GLY A 207 -12.72 -1.50 -0.03
N ASP A 208 -13.46 -0.52 -0.57
CA ASP A 208 -14.34 -0.72 -1.73
C ASP A 208 -13.54 -1.15 -2.98
N LEU A 209 -12.35 -0.56 -3.22
CA LEU A 209 -11.49 -0.90 -4.34
C LEU A 209 -11.02 -2.35 -4.28
N VAL A 210 -10.55 -2.81 -3.11
CA VAL A 210 -10.13 -4.21 -2.93
C VAL A 210 -11.31 -5.17 -3.00
N SER A 211 -12.46 -4.80 -2.42
CA SER A 211 -13.70 -5.60 -2.50
C SER A 211 -14.16 -5.79 -3.94
N ALA A 212 -14.12 -4.73 -4.75
CA ALA A 212 -14.44 -4.79 -6.17
C ALA A 212 -13.43 -5.66 -6.96
N TYR A 213 -12.14 -5.57 -6.63
CA TYR A 213 -11.14 -6.47 -7.20
C TYR A 213 -11.44 -7.93 -6.86
N LEU A 214 -11.70 -8.26 -5.59
CA LEU A 214 -12.06 -9.62 -5.16
C LEU A 214 -13.31 -10.13 -5.88
N ASP A 215 -14.34 -9.29 -6.04
CA ASP A 215 -15.54 -9.64 -6.80
C ASP A 215 -15.24 -9.91 -8.29
N SER A 216 -14.33 -9.15 -8.89
CA SER A 216 -13.88 -9.42 -10.25
C SER A 216 -13.15 -10.77 -10.37
N GLN A 217 -12.35 -11.14 -9.37
CA GLN A 217 -11.65 -12.42 -9.35
C GLN A 217 -12.64 -13.58 -9.18
N LEU A 218 -13.63 -13.44 -8.30
CA LEU A 218 -14.69 -14.43 -8.14
C LEU A 218 -15.50 -14.63 -9.43
N CYS A 219 -15.80 -13.54 -10.15
CA CYS A 219 -16.48 -13.60 -11.45
C CYS A 219 -15.64 -14.33 -12.51
N GLU A 220 -14.34 -14.05 -12.57
CA GLU A 220 -13.44 -14.77 -13.49
C GLU A 220 -13.31 -16.25 -13.10
N MET A 221 -13.28 -16.56 -11.80
CA MET A 221 -13.31 -17.94 -11.34
C MET A 221 -14.57 -18.66 -11.82
N ASP A 222 -15.75 -18.06 -11.70
CA ASP A 222 -17.01 -18.64 -12.18
C ASP A 222 -16.96 -18.92 -13.69
N ARG A 223 -16.39 -18.00 -14.47
CA ARG A 223 -16.21 -18.15 -15.91
C ARG A 223 -15.30 -19.34 -16.24
N LEU A 224 -14.17 -19.45 -15.57
CA LEU A 224 -13.18 -20.52 -15.77
C LEU A 224 -13.73 -21.89 -15.34
N GLU A 225 -14.37 -21.96 -14.17
CA GLU A 225 -14.98 -23.18 -13.66
C GLU A 225 -16.11 -23.68 -14.58
N ALA A 226 -16.96 -22.77 -15.07
CA ALA A 226 -18.03 -23.13 -16.01
C ALA A 226 -17.46 -23.64 -17.36
N ALA A 227 -16.40 -23.01 -17.86
CA ALA A 227 -15.72 -23.46 -19.07
C ALA A 227 -15.09 -24.86 -18.89
N GLU A 228 -14.47 -25.12 -17.74
CA GLU A 228 -13.83 -26.40 -17.44
C GLU A 228 -14.84 -27.54 -17.27
N LYS A 229 -15.98 -27.28 -16.61
CA LYS A 229 -17.12 -28.21 -16.55
C LYS A 229 -17.62 -28.57 -17.94
N LYS A 230 -17.79 -27.56 -18.81
CA LYS A 230 -18.21 -27.78 -20.20
C LYS A 230 -17.19 -28.59 -21.01
N ARG A 231 -15.90 -28.36 -20.79
CA ARG A 231 -14.81 -29.05 -21.49
C ARG A 231 -14.67 -30.52 -21.09
N THR A 232 -14.77 -30.81 -19.80
CA THR A 232 -14.50 -32.14 -19.25
C THR A 232 -15.75 -33.01 -19.09
N GLY A 233 -16.94 -32.40 -19.02
CA GLY A 233 -18.19 -33.10 -18.69
C GLY A 233 -18.25 -33.64 -17.26
N LYS A 234 -17.26 -33.32 -16.40
CA LYS A 234 -17.21 -33.78 -15.01
C LYS A 234 -18.06 -32.87 -14.11
N ALA A 235 -18.76 -33.49 -13.16
CA ALA A 235 -19.56 -32.76 -12.17
C ALA A 235 -18.68 -32.01 -11.15
N SER A 236 -17.53 -32.59 -10.78
CA SER A 236 -16.53 -31.99 -9.89
C SER A 236 -15.33 -31.47 -10.69
N ILE A 237 -14.85 -30.28 -10.33
CA ILE A 237 -13.61 -29.68 -10.84
C ILE A 237 -12.52 -29.91 -9.80
N ASP A 238 -11.34 -30.31 -10.27
CA ASP A 238 -10.12 -30.24 -9.46
C ASP A 238 -9.62 -28.79 -9.46
N ILE A 239 -9.84 -28.08 -8.35
CA ILE A 239 -9.53 -26.65 -8.21
C ILE A 239 -8.01 -26.43 -8.30
N ASP A 240 -7.21 -27.30 -7.71
CA ASP A 240 -5.75 -27.15 -7.68
C ASP A 240 -5.14 -27.34 -9.08
N SER A 241 -5.74 -28.21 -9.89
CA SER A 241 -5.36 -28.34 -11.30
C SER A 241 -5.83 -27.16 -12.15
N LEU A 242 -7.00 -26.57 -11.86
CA LEU A 242 -7.54 -25.44 -12.64
C LEU A 242 -6.78 -24.14 -12.36
N TYR A 243 -6.38 -23.94 -11.09
CA TYR A 243 -5.64 -22.76 -10.63
C TYR A 243 -4.21 -23.12 -10.22
N ALA A 244 -3.56 -23.97 -11.02
CA ALA A 244 -2.20 -24.42 -10.74
C ALA A 244 -1.25 -23.23 -10.58
N LEU A 245 -0.71 -23.07 -9.37
CA LEU A 245 0.29 -22.06 -9.06
C LEU A 245 1.68 -22.64 -9.36
N ASN A 246 2.37 -22.06 -10.33
CA ASN A 246 3.78 -22.39 -10.54
C ASN A 246 4.61 -21.71 -9.45
N PRO A 247 5.48 -22.44 -8.75
CA PRO A 247 6.31 -21.84 -7.71
C PRO A 247 7.21 -20.78 -8.35
N LEU A 248 7.19 -19.58 -7.77
CA LEU A 248 8.06 -18.51 -8.21
C LEU A 248 9.53 -18.86 -7.90
N PRO A 249 10.45 -18.58 -8.83
CA PRO A 249 11.88 -18.74 -8.56
C PRO A 249 12.28 -17.97 -7.28
N ARG A 250 12.94 -18.66 -6.35
CA ARG A 250 13.45 -18.03 -5.12
C ARG A 250 14.78 -17.32 -5.37
N VAL A 251 14.86 -16.51 -6.42
CA VAL A 251 16.00 -15.64 -6.73
C VAL A 251 15.68 -14.21 -6.30
N ARG A 252 16.68 -13.44 -5.86
CA ARG A 252 16.46 -12.09 -5.31
C ARG A 252 15.98 -11.13 -6.39
N PHE A 253 14.97 -10.32 -6.06
CA PHE A 253 14.58 -9.17 -6.89
C PHE A 253 15.60 -8.04 -6.72
N ALA A 254 15.86 -7.67 -5.47
CA ALA A 254 16.75 -6.57 -5.16
C ALA A 254 18.22 -7.00 -5.30
N LEU A 255 18.76 -6.86 -6.51
CA LEU A 255 20.19 -6.68 -6.69
C LEU A 255 20.55 -5.29 -6.18
N LEU A 256 21.33 -5.22 -5.10
CA LEU A 256 21.71 -3.97 -4.46
C LEU A 256 22.71 -3.21 -5.33
N VAL A 257 22.26 -2.49 -6.36
CA VAL A 257 23.10 -1.52 -7.08
C VAL A 257 23.00 -0.18 -6.36
N CYS A 258 23.58 -0.09 -5.15
CA CYS A 258 23.87 1.20 -4.55
C CYS A 258 25.20 1.71 -5.14
N ALA A 259 25.15 2.21 -6.38
CA ALA A 259 26.34 2.73 -7.07
C ALA A 259 26.66 4.21 -6.76
N CYS A 260 26.03 4.82 -5.75
CA CYS A 260 26.16 6.26 -5.50
C CYS A 260 27.02 6.64 -4.27
N THR A 261 27.62 5.70 -3.56
CA THR A 261 28.65 6.04 -2.56
C THR A 261 30.04 5.90 -3.18
N TYR A 262 30.80 6.99 -3.17
CA TYR A 262 32.20 7.16 -3.57
C TYR A 262 33.22 6.26 -2.84
N THR A 263 32.78 5.14 -2.27
CA THR A 263 33.60 4.15 -1.56
C THR A 263 33.48 2.80 -2.27
N PRO A 264 34.49 2.38 -3.05
CA PRO A 264 34.44 1.17 -3.87
C PRO A 264 34.59 -0.15 -3.09
N GLN A 265 34.41 -0.17 -1.76
CA GLN A 265 34.86 -1.29 -0.91
C GLN A 265 33.78 -2.10 -0.20
N LEU A 266 32.49 -1.80 -0.39
CA LEU A 266 31.39 -2.60 0.17
C LEU A 266 30.23 -2.82 -0.82
N LEU A 267 30.53 -2.77 -2.13
CA LEU A 267 29.70 -3.40 -3.15
C LEU A 267 29.91 -4.90 -3.03
N SER A 268 29.27 -5.54 -2.02
CA SER A 268 29.18 -7.00 -2.03
C SER A 268 28.45 -7.37 -3.31
N SER A 269 29.13 -8.18 -4.10
CA SER A 269 28.75 -8.77 -5.37
C SER A 269 27.46 -9.58 -5.31
N ASP A 270 26.34 -8.95 -4.97
CA ASP A 270 25.03 -9.46 -5.35
C ASP A 270 24.89 -9.15 -6.86
N THR A 271 25.74 -9.77 -7.68
CA THR A 271 25.52 -9.89 -9.13
C THR A 271 24.44 -10.94 -9.34
N TRP A 272 23.71 -10.85 -10.45
CA TRP A 272 22.69 -11.82 -10.78
C TRP A 272 23.34 -13.20 -10.86
N ASP A 273 22.86 -14.10 -10.00
CA ASP A 273 23.33 -15.47 -9.93
C ASP A 273 22.10 -16.38 -10.04
N PRO A 274 21.88 -17.02 -11.21
CA PRO A 274 20.71 -17.88 -11.42
C PRO A 274 20.77 -19.15 -10.56
N THR A 275 21.91 -19.46 -9.94
CA THR A 275 22.08 -20.61 -9.03
C THR A 275 21.76 -20.27 -7.57
N ARG A 276 21.65 -18.97 -7.24
CA ARG A 276 21.44 -18.52 -5.87
C ARG A 276 19.96 -18.59 -5.50
N VAL A 277 19.64 -19.59 -4.68
CA VAL A 277 18.30 -19.80 -4.12
C VAL A 277 18.23 -19.21 -2.70
N ILE A 278 17.26 -18.35 -2.45
CA ILE A 278 16.98 -17.82 -1.10
C ILE A 278 16.27 -18.93 -0.30
N PRO A 279 16.79 -19.35 0.86
CA PRO A 279 16.12 -20.35 1.68
C PRO A 279 14.78 -19.83 2.23
N PRO A 280 13.88 -20.73 2.67
CA PRO A 280 12.70 -20.35 3.45
C PRO A 280 13.09 -19.49 4.66
N LEU A 281 12.36 -18.40 4.88
CA LEU A 281 12.61 -17.49 5.98
C LEU A 281 11.96 -18.02 7.26
N LYS A 282 12.73 -18.07 8.34
CA LYS A 282 12.24 -18.31 9.70
C LYS A 282 12.52 -17.05 10.52
N PRO A 283 11.73 -15.98 10.32
CA PRO A 283 11.94 -14.73 11.04
C PRO A 283 11.76 -14.98 12.53
N MET A 284 12.70 -14.47 13.33
CA MET A 284 12.58 -14.47 14.78
C MET A 284 12.60 -13.01 15.25
N CYS A 285 11.67 -12.69 16.14
CA CYS A 285 11.59 -11.39 16.77
C CYS A 285 11.24 -11.58 18.24
N ALA A 286 11.90 -10.80 19.09
CA ALA A 286 11.53 -10.63 20.48
C ALA A 286 11.44 -9.12 20.72
N SER A 287 10.23 -8.63 21.00
CA SER A 287 9.98 -7.22 21.31
C SER A 287 9.55 -7.08 22.76
N MET A 288 9.60 -5.88 23.31
CA MET A 288 9.10 -5.64 24.68
C MET A 288 7.61 -6.00 24.85
N ASN A 289 6.87 -6.11 23.74
CA ASN A 289 5.46 -6.48 23.70
C ASN A 289 5.23 -7.95 23.27
N SER A 290 6.26 -8.74 22.95
CA SER A 290 6.09 -10.14 22.55
C SER A 290 5.81 -11.04 23.76
N LYS A 291 5.17 -12.19 23.51
CA LYS A 291 5.00 -13.23 24.56
C LYS A 291 6.36 -13.66 25.13
N ASN A 292 7.34 -13.82 24.25
CA ASN A 292 8.73 -14.06 24.60
C ASN A 292 9.47 -12.72 24.69
N LYS A 293 9.12 -11.89 25.68
CA LYS A 293 9.75 -10.57 25.85
C LYS A 293 11.24 -10.72 26.18
N PRO A 294 12.14 -9.98 25.51
CA PRO A 294 13.55 -10.00 25.87
C PRO A 294 13.72 -9.39 27.27
N ALA A 295 14.47 -10.08 28.13
CA ALA A 295 14.87 -9.57 29.43
C ALA A 295 16.35 -9.20 29.40
N PRO A 296 16.76 -8.06 29.98
CA PRO A 296 18.17 -7.72 30.07
C PRO A 296 18.90 -8.76 30.93
N VAL A 297 20.09 -9.18 30.48
CA VAL A 297 20.93 -10.16 31.20
C VAL A 297 21.35 -9.64 32.58
N LYS A 298 21.47 -8.32 32.72
CA LYS A 298 21.71 -7.61 33.97
C LYS A 298 20.81 -6.39 34.03
N ASN A 299 20.12 -6.19 35.16
CA ASN A 299 19.23 -5.06 35.36
C ASN A 299 19.70 -4.19 36.54
N ASP A 300 20.51 -3.17 36.23
CA ASP A 300 21.02 -2.19 37.22
C ASP A 300 20.11 -0.94 37.23
N GLY A 301 18.83 -1.10 37.59
CA GLY A 301 17.90 0.03 37.77
C GLY A 301 16.97 0.33 36.59
N TRP A 302 16.91 -0.52 35.56
CA TRP A 302 15.89 -0.42 34.51
C TRP A 302 14.54 -0.95 35.02
N SER A 303 13.50 -0.16 34.82
CA SER A 303 12.12 -0.56 35.10
C SER A 303 11.31 -0.60 33.81
N GLU A 304 10.30 -1.48 33.80
CA GLU A 304 9.31 -1.49 32.73
C GLU A 304 8.52 -0.18 32.79
N TRP A 305 8.54 0.58 31.71
CA TRP A 305 7.79 1.82 31.56
C TRP A 305 6.82 1.68 30.40
N ALA A 306 5.55 1.95 30.67
CA ALA A 306 4.51 1.93 29.66
C ALA A 306 3.98 3.35 29.41
N TRP A 307 3.94 3.77 28.14
CA TRP A 307 3.14 4.92 27.71
C TRP A 307 1.98 4.42 26.87
N LYS A 308 0.77 4.52 27.45
CA LYS A 308 -0.45 3.90 26.92
C LYS A 308 -0.23 2.38 26.74
N ASP A 309 -0.22 1.90 25.50
CA ASP A 309 -0.04 0.48 25.13
C ASP A 309 1.41 0.14 24.71
N LYS A 310 2.35 1.09 24.80
CA LYS A 310 3.74 0.86 24.39
C LYS A 310 4.60 0.60 25.63
N VAL A 311 5.18 -0.59 25.73
CA VAL A 311 6.13 -0.94 26.79
C VAL A 311 7.56 -0.69 26.32
N SER A 312 8.38 -0.11 27.17
CA SER A 312 9.81 0.13 26.97
C SER A 312 10.55 -0.07 28.28
N GLY A 313 11.86 -0.36 28.24
CA GLY A 313 12.70 -0.26 29.42
C GLY A 313 13.11 1.20 29.66
N VAL A 314 13.08 1.67 30.90
CA VAL A 314 13.60 3.00 31.27
C VAL A 314 14.53 2.86 32.47
N GLU A 315 15.71 3.45 32.36
CA GLU A 315 16.69 3.57 33.45
C GLU A 315 16.14 4.46 34.56
N GLY A 316 16.07 3.93 35.77
CA GLY A 316 15.59 4.63 36.95
C GLY A 316 16.58 5.69 37.38
N ALA A 317 16.32 6.96 37.03
CA ALA A 317 16.80 8.05 37.85
C ALA A 317 16.06 7.99 39.19
N SER A 318 16.81 7.97 40.29
CA SER A 318 16.30 8.06 41.65
C SER A 318 15.28 9.20 41.76
N ARG A 319 14.01 8.86 42.01
CA ARG A 319 12.97 9.84 42.32
C ARG A 319 13.31 10.49 43.66
N SER A 320 13.83 11.72 43.65
CA SER A 320 13.63 12.61 44.78
C SER A 320 12.20 13.13 44.73
N THR A 321 11.48 12.95 45.82
CA THR A 321 10.16 13.52 46.07
C THR A 321 10.29 15.03 46.26
N ALA A 322 9.96 15.82 45.24
CA ALA A 322 9.53 17.21 45.38
C ALA A 322 8.92 17.67 44.05
N ASP A 323 7.66 18.10 44.13
CA ASP A 323 6.90 18.99 43.23
C ASP A 323 7.08 18.85 41.71
N GLY A 324 5.98 18.47 41.05
CA GLY A 324 5.92 18.31 39.61
C GLY A 324 6.21 19.59 38.83
N PRO A 325 6.89 19.49 37.68
CA PRO A 325 6.81 20.50 36.65
C PRO A 325 6.06 19.99 35.41
N GLU A 326 5.22 20.86 34.85
CA GLU A 326 4.79 20.82 33.46
C GLU A 326 6.01 20.62 32.55
N LEU A 327 6.03 19.51 31.80
CA LEU A 327 7.02 19.28 30.76
C LEU A 327 6.42 19.71 29.42
N HIS A 328 6.76 20.93 29.01
CA HIS A 328 6.78 21.31 27.61
C HIS A 328 7.65 20.31 26.83
N GLY A 329 7.03 19.63 25.87
CA GLY A 329 7.72 18.71 24.97
C GLY A 329 8.73 19.43 24.10
N HIS A 330 9.97 19.49 24.54
CA HIS A 330 11.11 19.78 23.67
C HIS A 330 11.34 18.55 22.78
N GLN A 331 10.95 18.67 21.51
CA GLN A 331 11.55 17.92 20.42
C GLN A 331 13.03 18.31 20.35
N ASP A 332 13.92 17.47 20.88
CA ASP A 332 15.35 17.61 20.66
C ASP A 332 15.71 16.87 19.36
N THR A 333 15.41 17.50 18.22
CA THR A 333 16.14 17.27 16.97
C THR A 333 17.46 18.00 17.07
N ARG A 334 18.49 17.36 17.63
CA ARG A 334 19.87 17.80 17.44
C ARG A 334 20.57 16.88 16.46
N CYS A 335 20.43 17.23 15.19
CA CYS A 335 21.52 17.05 14.23
C CYS A 335 22.68 17.95 14.69
N ASP A 336 23.88 17.41 14.72
CA ASP A 336 25.12 18.14 14.98
C ASP A 336 25.24 19.36 14.06
N HIS A 337 25.01 20.55 14.60
CA HIS A 337 25.54 21.79 14.04
C HIS A 337 26.93 22.02 14.64
N LEU A 338 27.95 21.81 13.81
CA LEU A 338 29.29 22.32 14.04
C LEU A 338 29.23 23.86 14.14
N VAL A 339 29.27 24.37 15.37
CA VAL A 339 29.49 25.79 15.65
C VAL A 339 30.97 26.09 15.37
N ARG A 340 31.22 27.04 14.47
CA ARG A 340 32.55 27.57 14.16
C ARG A 340 33.10 28.37 15.35
N ASP A 341 34.30 28.02 15.78
CA ASP A 341 35.16 28.79 16.67
C ASP A 341 35.62 30.11 15.98
N PRO A 342 35.38 31.31 16.56
CA PRO A 342 35.78 32.58 15.96
C PRO A 342 37.28 32.90 16.06
N HIS A 343 38.11 32.07 16.71
CA HIS A 343 39.51 32.41 16.99
C HIS A 343 40.58 31.54 16.31
N ARG A 344 40.25 30.75 15.27
CA ARG A 344 41.26 30.03 14.48
C ARG A 344 41.69 30.77 13.20
N PRO A 345 43.01 30.93 12.94
CA PRO A 345 43.50 31.53 11.70
C PRO A 345 43.22 30.62 10.49
N ARG A 346 42.78 31.24 9.38
CA ARG A 346 42.45 30.56 8.12
C ARG A 346 43.68 29.91 7.49
N PRO A 347 43.64 28.63 7.06
CA PRO A 347 44.66 28.10 6.16
C PRO A 347 44.48 28.67 4.74
N ARG A 348 45.61 28.99 4.10
CA ARG A 348 45.70 29.56 2.75
C ARG A 348 45.06 28.64 1.70
N ALA A 349 44.36 29.24 0.75
CA ALA A 349 43.77 28.57 -0.40
C ALA A 349 44.86 27.85 -1.22
N ALA A 350 44.71 26.53 -1.38
CA ALA A 350 45.43 25.76 -2.38
C ALA A 350 44.56 25.66 -3.64
N LEU A 351 45.12 26.09 -4.76
CA LEU A 351 44.56 25.99 -6.11
C LEU A 351 44.37 24.50 -6.48
N LEU A 352 43.17 24.12 -6.90
CA LEU A 352 42.91 22.84 -7.54
C LEU A 352 43.29 22.89 -9.03
N PRO A 353 43.88 21.83 -9.61
CA PRO A 353 44.21 21.75 -11.03
C PRO A 353 42.95 21.45 -11.88
N PRO A 354 42.98 21.74 -13.20
CA PRO A 354 41.80 21.62 -14.06
C PRO A 354 41.43 20.16 -14.36
N LEU A 355 40.12 19.90 -14.37
CA LEU A 355 39.50 18.65 -14.82
C LEU A 355 39.69 18.48 -16.34
N VAL A 356 40.39 17.42 -16.74
CA VAL A 356 40.49 16.95 -18.12
C VAL A 356 39.62 15.70 -18.25
N GLY A 357 38.73 15.67 -19.24
CA GLY A 357 38.09 14.43 -19.72
C GLY A 357 36.57 14.43 -19.72
N VAL A 358 35.96 15.11 -20.71
CA VAL A 358 34.57 14.83 -21.12
C VAL A 358 34.64 14.36 -22.57
N SER A 359 34.23 13.11 -22.81
CA SER A 359 34.15 12.49 -24.14
C SER A 359 32.86 12.95 -24.86
N PRO A 360 32.87 13.16 -26.20
CA PRO A 360 31.83 13.89 -26.90
C PRO A 360 30.84 12.95 -27.58
N TRP A 361 29.64 12.76 -27.05
CA TRP A 361 28.52 12.18 -27.81
C TRP A 361 27.18 12.52 -27.13
N CYS A 362 26.58 13.65 -27.52
CA CYS A 362 25.14 13.98 -27.50
C CYS A 362 24.90 15.50 -27.49
N ALA A 363 25.45 16.21 -28.47
CA ALA A 363 25.08 17.60 -28.73
C ALA A 363 25.05 17.87 -30.23
N GLN A 364 24.12 17.25 -30.97
CA GLN A 364 23.87 17.60 -32.38
C GLN A 364 22.60 16.96 -33.00
N VAL A 365 21.39 17.30 -32.53
CA VAL A 365 20.17 17.23 -33.39
C VAL A 365 19.20 18.34 -33.01
N LEU A 366 19.56 19.60 -33.24
CA LEU A 366 18.62 20.73 -33.31
C LEU A 366 19.25 21.90 -34.08
N ALA A 367 19.64 21.68 -35.34
CA ALA A 367 19.87 22.77 -36.29
C ALA A 367 20.02 22.22 -37.71
N ARG A 368 18.95 22.34 -38.52
CA ARG A 368 19.02 22.74 -39.95
C ARG A 368 17.61 22.70 -40.56
N ARG A 369 16.91 23.82 -40.39
CA ARG A 369 15.85 24.26 -41.31
C ARG A 369 16.47 25.30 -42.23
N ARG A 370 16.29 25.09 -43.55
CA ARG A 370 16.20 26.06 -44.66
C ARG A 370 17.27 25.93 -45.76
N ARG A 371 16.70 25.86 -46.98
CA ARG A 371 17.25 26.03 -48.34
C ARG A 371 17.99 24.80 -48.87
N GLY A 372 17.66 24.21 -50.01
CA GLY A 372 16.69 24.53 -51.05
C GLY A 372 17.18 23.97 -52.39
N ARG A 373 16.28 23.29 -53.11
CA ARG A 373 16.25 23.00 -54.56
C ARG A 373 17.50 22.42 -55.25
N GLY A 374 17.31 21.25 -55.88
CA GLY A 374 18.11 20.77 -57.00
C GLY A 374 17.63 19.40 -57.49
N ARG A 375 17.27 19.32 -58.77
CA ARG A 375 16.61 18.20 -59.49
C ARG A 375 17.61 17.19 -60.10
N HIS A 376 17.06 16.05 -60.56
CA HIS A 376 17.56 15.09 -61.57
C HIS A 376 18.68 14.13 -61.12
N ASP A 377 18.75 12.85 -61.51
CA ASP A 377 17.94 11.95 -62.35
C ASP A 377 18.51 10.51 -62.16
N ARG A 378 17.69 9.47 -62.39
CA ARG A 378 18.03 8.06 -62.75
C ARG A 378 18.82 7.23 -61.71
N GLY A 379 18.52 5.97 -61.41
CA GLY A 379 17.63 4.95 -61.99
C GLY A 379 18.27 3.58 -61.69
N LEU A 380 17.45 2.54 -61.45
CA LEU A 380 17.62 1.13 -61.86
C LEU A 380 17.07 0.10 -60.83
N LEU A 381 16.04 -0.60 -61.32
CA LEU A 381 15.71 -2.02 -61.17
C LEU A 381 15.02 -2.52 -59.88
N GLY A 382 13.71 -2.82 -60.04
CA GLY A 382 12.97 -3.83 -59.26
C GLY A 382 13.29 -5.27 -59.70
N PRO A 383 12.42 -6.28 -59.46
CA PRO A 383 10.96 -6.17 -59.60
C PRO A 383 10.11 -6.74 -58.43
N GLU A 384 8.89 -6.18 -58.33
CA GLU A 384 7.68 -6.82 -57.79
C GLU A 384 7.19 -7.94 -58.73
N VAL A 385 6.45 -8.91 -58.18
CA VAL A 385 5.21 -9.40 -58.82
C VAL A 385 4.12 -9.59 -57.77
N GLN A 386 2.94 -9.06 -58.10
CA GLN A 386 1.71 -8.98 -57.33
C GLN A 386 0.68 -10.08 -57.68
N HIS A 387 -0.38 -10.08 -56.87
CA HIS A 387 -1.79 -10.27 -57.20
C HIS A 387 -2.39 -11.68 -57.33
N ARG A 388 -3.50 -11.87 -56.58
CA ARG A 388 -4.81 -12.11 -57.18
C ARG A 388 -5.96 -11.68 -56.27
N ALA A 389 -6.87 -10.91 -56.85
CA ALA A 389 -8.26 -10.72 -56.42
C ALA A 389 -9.17 -11.35 -57.48
N ALA A 390 -10.34 -11.85 -57.08
CA ALA A 390 -11.46 -12.10 -57.98
C ALA A 390 -12.80 -11.89 -57.26
N VAL A 391 -13.71 -11.23 -57.97
CA VAL A 391 -15.05 -10.77 -57.60
C VAL A 391 -16.09 -11.50 -58.47
N ARG A 392 -17.29 -11.78 -57.93
CA ARG A 392 -18.65 -11.75 -58.55
C ARG A 392 -19.63 -12.53 -57.65
N ARG A 393 -20.95 -12.31 -57.55
CA ARG A 393 -21.94 -11.21 -57.74
C ARG A 393 -23.32 -11.85 -57.39
N GLY A 394 -24.27 -11.08 -56.86
CA GLY A 394 -25.74 -11.40 -56.84
C GLY A 394 -26.42 -11.13 -55.50
N GLN A 395 -27.02 -9.94 -55.27
CA GLN A 395 -28.47 -9.61 -55.36
C GLN A 395 -29.34 -10.26 -54.23
N GLY A 396 -30.16 -9.58 -53.44
CA GLY A 396 -30.55 -8.17 -53.31
C GLY A 396 -31.71 -7.98 -52.29
N ARG A 397 -32.10 -6.70 -52.09
CA ARG A 397 -33.34 -6.13 -51.50
C ARG A 397 -33.46 -5.82 -49.99
N ASP A 398 -33.10 -4.57 -49.72
CA ASP A 398 -33.87 -3.42 -49.17
C ASP A 398 -34.43 -3.32 -47.73
N PRO A 399 -34.39 -2.09 -47.13
CA PRO A 399 -34.61 -1.83 -45.71
C PRO A 399 -35.94 -1.09 -45.40
N GLY A 400 -36.43 -1.26 -44.18
CA GLY A 400 -37.56 -0.54 -43.60
C GLY A 400 -37.13 0.38 -42.46
N GLN A 401 -37.50 1.65 -42.59
CA GLN A 401 -37.27 2.80 -41.72
C GLN A 401 -37.84 2.67 -40.31
N ALA A 402 -37.21 3.34 -39.33
CA ALA A 402 -37.93 4.14 -38.32
C ALA A 402 -37.04 5.25 -37.74
N HIS A 403 -37.40 6.49 -38.09
CA HIS A 403 -37.00 7.74 -37.45
C HIS A 403 -37.79 7.96 -36.15
N ALA A 404 -37.14 8.49 -35.11
CA ALA A 404 -37.72 9.47 -34.16
C ALA A 404 -36.57 10.03 -33.29
N GLN A 405 -36.01 11.19 -33.65
CA GLN A 405 -36.34 12.53 -33.12
C GLN A 405 -35.85 12.79 -31.69
N LEU A 406 -34.71 13.49 -31.62
CA LEU A 406 -34.39 14.43 -30.55
C LEU A 406 -35.49 15.51 -30.49
N GLN A 407 -36.03 15.75 -29.30
CA GLN A 407 -36.60 17.05 -28.95
C GLN A 407 -35.94 17.59 -27.69
N VAL A 408 -35.25 18.70 -27.90
CA VAL A 408 -34.84 19.68 -26.91
C VAL A 408 -36.07 20.50 -26.53
N LEU A 409 -36.43 20.54 -25.25
CA LEU A 409 -37.24 21.61 -24.69
C LEU A 409 -36.58 22.09 -23.40
N GLY A 410 -35.95 23.25 -23.50
CA GLY A 410 -35.62 24.07 -22.34
C GLY A 410 -36.86 24.77 -21.82
N GLN A 411 -37.03 24.76 -20.50
CA GLN A 411 -37.78 25.77 -19.78
C GLN A 411 -37.01 26.17 -18.53
N GLU A 412 -36.41 27.36 -18.58
CA GLU A 412 -36.11 28.16 -17.39
C GLU A 412 -37.42 28.73 -16.82
N ARG A 413 -37.62 28.65 -15.50
CA ARG A 413 -38.01 29.80 -14.63
C ARG A 413 -38.16 29.37 -13.14
N GLN A 414 -37.15 29.79 -12.38
CA GLN A 414 -37.24 30.60 -11.13
C GLN A 414 -37.71 29.97 -9.78
N PRO A 415 -37.26 30.56 -8.65
CA PRO A 415 -36.88 29.81 -7.45
C PRO A 415 -37.97 29.81 -6.37
N ARG A 416 -38.13 28.67 -5.67
CA ARG A 416 -38.97 28.59 -4.48
C ARG A 416 -38.24 29.09 -3.23
N LYS A 417 -38.78 30.18 -2.70
CA LYS A 417 -38.44 30.85 -1.44
C LYS A 417 -38.53 29.90 -0.25
N ARG A 418 -37.53 30.00 0.63
CA ARG A 418 -37.53 29.51 2.01
C ARG A 418 -38.74 30.07 2.78
N ARG A 419 -39.49 29.20 3.46
CA ARG A 419 -40.33 29.57 4.60
C ARG A 419 -39.79 28.86 5.83
N ARG A 420 -39.14 29.64 6.71
CA ARG A 420 -39.01 29.34 8.13
C ARG A 420 -40.34 29.74 8.80
N VAL A 421 -40.83 28.90 9.70
CA VAL A 421 -41.84 29.26 10.70
C VAL A 421 -41.35 28.70 12.04
N PRO A 422 -41.52 29.45 13.15
CA PRO A 422 -40.77 29.26 14.39
C PRO A 422 -41.55 28.39 15.39
N HIS A 423 -40.86 27.82 16.37
CA HIS A 423 -41.49 27.49 17.64
C HIS A 423 -40.69 28.04 18.81
N HIS A 424 -41.45 28.71 19.68
CA HIS A 424 -41.07 29.40 20.89
C HIS A 424 -40.59 28.45 22.00
N LEU A 425 -39.55 28.92 22.69
CA LEU A 425 -39.40 29.00 24.15
C LEU A 425 -40.55 28.42 25.00
N HIS A 426 -40.19 27.48 25.88
CA HIS A 426 -40.66 27.49 27.27
C HIS A 426 -39.46 27.18 28.18
N HIS A 427 -39.18 28.12 29.09
CA HIS A 427 -38.45 27.90 30.33
C HIS A 427 -39.31 27.02 31.25
N GLU A 428 -38.68 26.08 31.97
CA GLU A 428 -38.81 26.01 33.43
C GLU A 428 -37.72 25.10 34.02
N HIS A 429 -37.13 25.61 35.10
CA HIS A 429 -36.22 24.93 36.03
C HIS A 429 -36.95 23.82 36.80
N LEU A 430 -36.23 22.78 37.21
CA LEU A 430 -36.08 22.40 38.63
C LEU A 430 -35.09 21.25 38.79
N ASP A 431 -34.11 21.48 39.68
CA ASP A 431 -33.29 20.50 40.36
C ASP A 431 -34.16 19.45 41.10
N THR A 432 -33.70 18.20 41.17
CA THR A 432 -33.25 17.53 42.43
C THR A 432 -33.09 16.02 42.24
N THR A 433 -31.91 15.54 42.63
CA THR A 433 -31.65 14.35 43.48
C THR A 433 -32.62 13.16 43.44
N ILE A 434 -32.17 12.02 42.91
CA ILE A 434 -31.79 10.76 43.60
C ILE A 434 -31.26 9.79 42.54
#